data_AF-A0A355BAN6-F1
#
_entry.id   AF-A0A355BAN6-F1
#
_cell.length_a   1.000
_cell.length_b   1.000
_cell.length_c   1.000
_cell.angle_alpha   90.00
_cell.angle_beta   90.00
_cell.angle_gamma   90.00
#
_symmetry.space_group_name_H-M   'P 1'
#
loop_
_entity.id
_entity.type
_entity.pdbx_description
1 polymer ?
#
loop_
_entity_poly.entity_id
_entity_poly.type
_entity_poly.pdbx_seq_one_letter_code
_entity_poly.pdbx_strand_id
1 'polypeptide(L)'
;NIISKNPSCHIHDNNSILLKIIPIVLKGKFSEIKSYALLDEGSTVSLMDENLANQLGLDGPNIPLTLQWTNNKINEQRDSKVVSVDISGIDKCGSKYYTLRRVKTVNNLALPSQTVNIDYLSKK
;
A
#
# COMPACT_ATOMS: atom_id res chain seq x y z
N ASN A 1 49.06 -16.87 -10.86
CA ASN A 1 47.88 -16.92 -9.98
C ASN A 1 47.14 -15.61 -10.03
N ILE A 2 46.08 -15.58 -10.86
CA ILE A 2 45.17 -14.46 -11.03
C ILE A 2 44.22 -14.46 -9.83
N ILE A 3 44.31 -13.45 -8.96
CA ILE A 3 43.28 -13.20 -7.95
C ILE A 3 42.40 -12.09 -8.51
N SER A 4 41.23 -12.49 -9.01
CA SER A 4 40.11 -11.61 -9.32
C SER A 4 39.74 -10.82 -8.06
N LYS A 5 40.12 -9.55 -8.01
CA LYS A 5 39.51 -8.59 -7.09
C LYS A 5 38.14 -8.25 -7.67
N ASN A 6 37.09 -8.87 -7.15
CA ASN A 6 35.73 -8.41 -7.39
C ASN A 6 35.64 -6.94 -6.99
N PRO A 7 35.34 -6.01 -7.90
CA PRO A 7 34.98 -4.67 -7.50
C PRO A 7 33.53 -4.78 -7.00
N SER A 8 33.35 -5.07 -5.71
CA SER A 8 32.12 -4.64 -5.04
C SER A 8 32.19 -3.12 -4.98
N CYS A 9 31.89 -2.50 -6.11
CA CYS A 9 31.57 -1.10 -6.20
C CYS A 9 30.34 -0.92 -5.31
N HIS A 10 30.56 -0.36 -4.13
CA HIS A 10 29.50 0.30 -3.40
C HIS A 10 29.10 1.48 -4.26
N ILE A 11 28.17 1.23 -5.18
CA ILE A 11 27.46 2.26 -5.89
C ILE A 11 26.74 3.04 -4.79
N HIS A 12 27.30 4.20 -4.46
CA HIS A 12 26.68 5.19 -3.61
C HIS A 12 25.58 5.89 -4.44
N ASP A 13 24.59 5.11 -4.88
CA ASP A 13 23.38 5.65 -5.50
C ASP A 13 22.43 6.05 -4.37
N ASN A 14 21.87 7.25 -4.49
CA ASN A 14 20.90 7.80 -3.55
C ASN A 14 19.85 6.73 -3.20
N ASN A 15 19.83 6.35 -1.92
CA ASN A 15 19.19 5.18 -1.32
C ASN A 15 17.65 5.22 -1.40
N SER A 16 17.07 5.28 -2.59
CA SER A 16 15.61 5.25 -2.78
C SER A 16 15.14 3.80 -2.79
N ILE A 17 14.63 3.34 -1.65
CA ILE A 17 13.87 2.08 -1.59
C ILE A 17 12.66 2.26 -2.51
N LEU A 18 12.52 1.45 -3.56
CA LEU A 18 11.34 1.44 -4.41
C LEU A 18 10.34 0.40 -3.89
N LEU A 19 9.14 0.86 -3.54
CA LEU A 19 8.00 0.06 -3.13
C LEU A 19 7.05 -0.12 -4.32
N LYS A 20 6.35 -1.25 -4.36
CA LYS A 20 5.35 -1.54 -5.39
C LYS A 20 4.05 -0.78 -5.12
N ILE A 21 4.07 0.53 -5.36
CA ILE A 21 2.89 1.39 -5.19
C ILE A 21 2.16 1.53 -6.53
N ILE A 22 0.86 1.23 -6.55
CA ILE A 22 0.03 1.31 -7.76
C ILE A 22 -1.12 2.31 -7.56
N PRO A 23 -1.48 3.08 -8.60
CA PRO A 23 -2.64 3.96 -8.56
C PRO A 23 -3.93 3.15 -8.68
N ILE A 24 -4.93 3.47 -7.86
CA ILE A 24 -6.20 2.75 -7.79
C ILE A 24 -7.39 3.71 -7.66
N VAL A 25 -8.58 3.21 -7.94
CA VAL A 25 -9.85 3.85 -7.59
C VAL A 25 -10.57 2.96 -6.59
N LEU A 26 -10.98 3.54 -5.47
CA LEU A 26 -11.82 2.89 -4.48
C LEU A 26 -13.24 3.42 -4.59
N LYS A 27 -14.21 2.52 -4.50
CA LYS A 27 -15.63 2.83 -4.58
C LYS A 27 -16.33 2.40 -3.30
N GLY A 28 -16.96 3.39 -2.67
CA GLY A 28 -17.88 3.23 -1.56
C GLY A 28 -19.34 3.31 -2.05
N LYS A 29 -20.26 3.41 -1.10
CA LYS A 29 -21.70 3.44 -1.42
C LYS A 29 -22.12 4.70 -2.20
N PHE A 30 -21.48 5.84 -1.89
CA PHE A 30 -21.86 7.16 -2.41
C PHE A 30 -20.69 7.95 -3.00
N SER A 31 -19.48 7.39 -2.99
CA SER A 31 -18.27 8.10 -3.39
C SER A 31 -17.28 7.17 -4.09
N GLU A 32 -16.46 7.78 -4.95
CA GLU A 32 -15.29 7.14 -5.54
C GLU A 32 -14.07 8.02 -5.26
N ILE A 33 -12.98 7.42 -4.79
CA ILE A 33 -11.77 8.12 -4.38
C ILE A 33 -10.58 7.51 -5.11
N LYS A 34 -9.80 8.37 -5.78
CA LYS A 34 -8.49 7.99 -6.34
C LYS A 34 -7.49 7.93 -5.20
N SER A 35 -6.76 6.83 -5.11
CA SER A 35 -5.76 6.61 -4.08
C SER A 35 -4.61 5.78 -4.64
N TYR A 36 -3.70 5.38 -3.76
CA TYR A 36 -2.60 4.49 -4.06
C TYR A 36 -2.64 3.28 -3.14
N ALA A 37 -2.26 2.12 -3.65
CA ALA A 37 -2.08 0.90 -2.87
C ALA A 37 -0.62 0.44 -2.92
N LEU A 38 -0.09 0.03 -1.78
CA LEU A 38 1.15 -0.72 -1.69
C LEU A 38 0.85 -2.21 -1.86
N LEU A 39 1.50 -2.86 -2.84
CA LEU A 39 1.50 -4.30 -2.98
C LEU A 39 2.60 -4.89 -2.09
N ASP A 40 2.19 -5.42 -0.94
CA ASP A 40 3.08 -6.01 0.06
C ASP A 40 2.86 -7.52 0.17
N GLU A 41 3.83 -8.29 -0.33
CA GLU A 41 3.84 -9.76 -0.23
C GLU A 41 4.13 -10.26 1.20
N GLY A 42 4.66 -9.38 2.07
CA GLY A 42 4.95 -9.69 3.47
C GLY A 42 3.74 -9.60 4.40
N SER A 43 2.60 -9.11 3.90
CA SER A 43 1.40 -8.89 4.69
C SER A 43 0.43 -10.08 4.59
N THR A 44 -0.06 -10.56 5.73
CA THR A 44 -1.10 -11.62 5.79
C THR A 44 -2.52 -11.06 5.68
N VAL A 45 -2.68 -9.73 5.78
CA VAL A 45 -3.95 -9.02 5.73
C VAL A 45 -3.80 -7.74 4.90
N SER A 46 -4.87 -7.35 4.20
CA SER A 46 -4.92 -6.02 3.57
C SER A 46 -5.32 -4.96 4.60
N LEU A 47 -4.61 -3.84 4.59
CA LEU A 47 -4.85 -2.70 5.46
C LEU A 47 -5.35 -1.51 4.66
N MET A 48 -6.23 -0.70 5.27
CA MET A 48 -6.72 0.55 4.72
C MET A 48 -6.66 1.64 5.80
N ASP A 49 -6.36 2.86 5.39
CA ASP A 49 -6.41 4.00 6.30
C ASP A 49 -7.87 4.24 6.78
N GLU A 50 -8.07 4.41 8.08
CA GLU A 50 -9.38 4.60 8.68
C GLU A 50 -10.09 5.84 8.12
N ASN A 51 -9.37 6.93 7.89
CA ASN A 51 -9.95 8.14 7.33
C ASN A 51 -10.47 7.88 5.90
N LEU A 52 -9.74 7.10 5.11
CA LEU A 52 -10.18 6.72 3.77
C LEU A 52 -11.43 5.83 3.80
N ALA A 53 -11.50 4.89 4.73
CA ALA A 53 -12.70 4.08 4.94
C ALA A 53 -13.92 4.93 5.33
N ASN A 54 -13.73 5.91 6.22
CA ASN A 54 -14.78 6.84 6.64
C ASN A 54 -15.29 7.71 5.49
N GLN A 55 -14.40 8.24 4.64
CA GLN A 55 -14.78 9.03 3.46
C GLN A 55 -15.55 8.22 2.41
N LEU A 56 -15.28 6.92 2.32
CA LEU A 56 -16.00 5.97 1.46
C LEU A 56 -17.32 5.49 2.10
N GLY A 57 -17.59 5.86 3.35
CA GLY A 57 -18.77 5.41 4.11
C GLY A 57 -18.76 3.90 4.36
N LEU A 58 -17.58 3.30 4.49
CA LEU A 58 -17.45 1.87 4.75
C LEU A 58 -17.68 1.58 6.23
N ASP A 59 -18.36 0.47 6.52
CA ASP A 59 -18.59 0.03 7.88
C ASP A 59 -18.51 -1.50 7.98
N GLY A 60 -18.34 -1.98 9.21
CA GLY A 60 -18.17 -3.39 9.51
C GLY A 60 -17.89 -3.63 10.99
N PRO A 61 -17.75 -4.90 11.40
CA PRO A 61 -17.48 -5.22 12.80
C PRO A 61 -16.14 -4.63 13.25
N ASN A 62 -16.13 -4.08 14.47
CA ASN A 62 -14.90 -3.72 15.17
C ASN A 62 -14.19 -5.01 15.60
N ILE A 63 -13.01 -5.24 15.04
CA ILE A 63 -12.10 -6.34 15.36
C ILE A 63 -10.72 -5.72 15.59
N PRO A 64 -10.30 -5.56 16.86
CA PRO A 64 -9.01 -5.02 17.21
C PRO A 64 -7.86 -5.74 16.48
N LEU A 65 -6.85 -4.96 16.10
CA LEU A 65 -5.68 -5.46 15.40
C LEU A 65 -4.42 -5.01 16.13
N THR A 66 -3.48 -5.92 16.32
CA THR A 66 -2.14 -5.60 16.82
C THR A 66 -1.15 -5.80 15.69
N LEU A 67 -0.43 -4.74 15.33
CA LEU A 67 0.64 -4.77 14.33
C LEU A 67 2.00 -4.81 15.04
N GLN A 68 2.83 -5.80 14.72
CA GLN A 68 4.20 -5.90 15.19
C GLN A 68 5.15 -5.62 14.03
N TRP A 69 5.98 -4.60 14.18
CA TRP A 69 7.00 -4.25 13.19
C TRP A 69 8.33 -4.93 13.47
N THR A 70 9.25 -4.91 12.50
CA THR A 70 10.58 -5.57 12.54
C THR A 70 11.49 -5.09 13.68
N ASN A 71 11.18 -3.94 14.30
CA ASN A 71 11.87 -3.41 15.46
C ASN A 71 11.14 -3.72 16.79
N ASN A 72 10.26 -4.71 16.80
CA ASN A 72 9.39 -5.07 17.93
C ASN A 72 8.47 -3.94 18.41
N LYS A 73 8.26 -2.89 17.62
CA LYS A 73 7.23 -1.90 17.93
C LYS A 73 5.87 -2.53 17.73
N ILE A 74 5.06 -2.49 18.79
CA ILE A 74 3.68 -2.94 18.79
C ILE A 74 2.79 -1.72 18.61
N ASN A 75 1.89 -1.78 17.64
CA ASN A 75 0.87 -0.76 17.42
C ASN A 75 -0.50 -1.41 17.53
N GLU A 76 -1.24 -1.03 18.58
CA GLU A 76 -2.61 -1.49 18.79
C GLU A 76 -3.59 -0.59 18.03
N GLN A 77 -4.46 -1.20 17.24
CA GLN A 77 -5.55 -0.57 16.50
C GLN A 77 -6.86 -1.07 17.13
N ARG A 78 -7.25 -0.46 18.26
CA ARG A 78 -8.40 -0.92 19.06
C ARG A 78 -9.74 -0.73 18.36
N ASP A 79 -9.81 0.26 17.48
CA ASP A 79 -11.01 0.62 16.72
C ASP A 79 -10.97 0.09 15.29
N SER A 80 -10.01 -0.79 14.97
CA SER A 80 -9.89 -1.44 13.67
C SER A 80 -11.20 -2.13 13.29
N LYS A 81 -11.76 -1.76 12.14
CA LYS A 81 -12.94 -2.39 11.54
C LYS A 81 -12.53 -3.33 10.42
N VAL A 82 -13.33 -4.36 10.20
CA VAL A 82 -13.21 -5.23 9.03
C VAL A 82 -14.24 -4.83 8.00
N VAL A 83 -13.78 -4.21 6.91
CA VAL A 83 -14.63 -3.64 5.85
C VAL A 83 -14.48 -4.39 4.53
N SER A 84 -15.41 -4.13 3.61
CA SER A 84 -15.29 -4.51 2.20
C SER A 84 -15.39 -3.27 1.34
N VAL A 85 -14.61 -3.21 0.26
CA VAL A 85 -14.53 -2.05 -0.64
C VAL A 85 -14.38 -2.52 -2.08
N ASP A 86 -14.98 -1.81 -3.02
CA ASP A 86 -14.76 -2.08 -4.43
C ASP A 86 -13.52 -1.31 -4.92
N ILE A 87 -12.64 -2.00 -5.64
CA ILE A 87 -11.35 -1.48 -6.12
C ILE A 87 -11.21 -1.71 -7.63
N SER A 88 -10.63 -0.75 -8.34
CA SER A 88 -10.24 -0.87 -9.73
C SER A 88 -8.90 -0.15 -10.00
N GLY A 89 -8.30 -0.40 -11.16
CA GLY A 89 -7.18 0.40 -11.65
C GLY A 89 -7.64 1.77 -12.16
N ILE A 90 -6.70 2.68 -12.37
CA ILE A 90 -6.99 3.93 -13.08
C ILE A 90 -6.93 3.66 -14.58
N ASP A 91 -8.07 3.44 -15.22
CA ASP A 91 -8.15 3.36 -16.68
C ASP A 91 -9.15 4.36 -17.26
N LYS A 92 -8.91 4.79 -18.50
CA LYS A 92 -9.73 5.81 -19.19
C LYS A 92 -11.03 5.24 -19.75
N CYS A 93 -11.13 3.93 -19.93
CA CYS A 93 -12.28 3.23 -20.51
C CYS A 93 -12.90 2.22 -19.53
N GLY A 94 -13.38 2.70 -18.39
CA GLY A 94 -14.26 1.93 -17.50
C GLY A 94 -13.65 0.64 -16.95
N SER A 95 -12.68 0.78 -16.04
CA SER A 95 -12.06 -0.37 -15.37
C SER A 95 -13.09 -1.23 -14.64
N LYS A 96 -12.95 -2.54 -14.76
CA LYS A 96 -13.72 -3.50 -13.96
C LYS A 96 -13.40 -3.31 -12.47
N TYR A 97 -14.43 -3.21 -11.65
CA TYR A 97 -14.30 -3.22 -10.19
C TYR A 97 -14.25 -4.66 -9.66
N TYR A 98 -13.47 -4.84 -8.61
CA TYR A 98 -13.36 -6.07 -7.84
C TYR A 98 -13.64 -5.74 -6.38
N THR A 99 -14.37 -6.60 -5.67
CA THR A 99 -14.61 -6.39 -4.23
C THR A 99 -13.46 -6.95 -3.42
N LEU A 100 -12.71 -6.09 -2.76
CA LEU A 100 -11.74 -6.47 -1.74
C LEU A 100 -12.46 -6.65 -0.41
N ARG A 101 -12.42 -7.88 0.12
CA ARG A 101 -13.11 -8.25 1.36
C ARG A 101 -12.14 -8.36 2.52
N ARG A 102 -12.66 -8.18 3.73
CA ARG A 102 -11.93 -8.38 5.00
C ARG A 102 -10.70 -7.45 5.14
N VAL A 103 -10.81 -6.24 4.62
CA VAL A 103 -9.78 -5.20 4.78
C VAL A 103 -9.86 -4.66 6.19
N LYS A 104 -8.73 -4.57 6.89
CA LYS A 104 -8.69 -4.00 8.25
C LYS A 104 -8.36 -2.52 8.21
N THR A 105 -9.09 -1.70 8.95
CA THR A 105 -8.76 -0.27 9.09
C THR A 105 -7.64 -0.06 10.09
N VAL A 106 -6.80 0.93 9.82
CA VAL A 106 -5.74 1.39 10.73
C VAL A 106 -5.72 2.91 10.78
N ASN A 107 -5.44 3.49 11.94
CA ASN A 107 -5.58 4.94 12.16
C ASN A 107 -4.55 5.76 11.38
N ASN A 108 -3.38 5.16 11.08
CA ASN A 108 -2.35 5.79 10.28
C ASN A 108 -1.49 4.70 9.63
N LEU A 109 -1.68 4.49 8.32
CA LEU A 109 -0.90 3.50 7.58
C LEU A 109 0.56 3.97 7.33
N ALA A 110 0.82 5.28 7.44
CA ALA A 110 2.15 5.91 7.37
C ALA A 110 3.05 5.40 6.23
N LEU A 111 2.49 5.16 5.05
CA LEU A 111 3.28 4.70 3.89
C LEU A 111 4.19 5.83 3.39
N PRO A 112 5.47 5.56 3.12
CA PRO A 112 6.36 6.57 2.54
C PRO A 112 5.88 6.91 1.13
N SER A 113 5.72 8.20 0.83
CA SER A 113 5.47 8.67 -0.53
C SER A 113 6.69 8.37 -1.40
N GLN A 114 6.47 7.89 -2.61
CA GLN A 114 7.53 7.63 -3.57
C GLN A 114 7.27 8.34 -4.88
N THR A 115 8.32 8.97 -5.41
CA THR A 115 8.30 9.59 -6.72
C THR A 115 9.22 8.80 -7.62
N VAL A 116 8.65 8.26 -8.69
CA VAL A 116 9.41 7.54 -9.72
C VAL A 116 9.59 8.49 -10.91
N ASN A 117 10.84 8.72 -11.31
CA ASN A 117 11.12 9.41 -12.56
C ASN A 117 10.92 8.44 -13.73
N ILE A 118 9.77 8.54 -14.39
CA ILE A 118 9.37 7.65 -15.49
C ILE A 118 10.31 7.81 -16.70
N ASP A 119 10.78 9.02 -16.97
CA ASP A 119 11.69 9.32 -18.09
C ASP A 119 13.06 8.63 -17.93
N TYR A 120 13.46 8.34 -16.69
CA TYR A 120 14.65 7.56 -16.41
C TYR A 120 14.45 6.06 -16.65
N LEU A 121 13.25 5.54 -16.34
CA LEU A 121 12.93 4.12 -16.51
C LEU A 121 12.60 3.73 -17.96
N SER A 122 12.11 4.66 -18.77
CA SER A 122 11.76 4.41 -20.18
C SER A 122 12.96 4.36 -21.13
N LYS A 123 14.18 4.55 -20.63
CA LYS A 123 15.43 4.59 -21.43
C LYS A 123 16.15 3.23 -21.54
N LYS A 124 15.49 2.13 -21.18
CA LYS A 124 16.04 0.78 -21.24
C LYS A 124 15.12 -0.13 -22.05
#